data_AF-A0A942PDI7-F1
#
_entry.id   AF-A0A942PDI7-F1
#
_cell.length_a   1.000
_cell.length_b   1.000
_cell.length_c   1.000
_cell.angle_alpha   90.00
_cell.angle_beta   90.00
_cell.angle_gamma   90.00
#
_symmetry.space_group_name_H-M   'P 1'
#
loop_
_entity.id
_entity.type
_entity.pdbx_description
1 polymer ?
#
loop_
_entity_poly.entity_id
_entity_poly.type
_entity_poly.pdbx_seq_one_letter_code
_entity_poly.pdbx_strand_id
1 'polypeptide(L)'
;MAQPLLRRLREHNPALEIDAFAPAWVAPVLERMPEIGKVVINPFAHGELRLKVRWELGRCLKKDGYSHALVLPNSLKAALLPFFAGIPLRTGFVGEFRYGLLNDARRLDKLGLPLMVERFAALAERPGAVLPRPVPHPSLVVDAAQRQATLDKLGLAP
;
A
#
# COMPACT_ATOMS: atom_id res chain seq x y z
N MET A 1 0.85 -9.38 2.11
CA MET A 1 1.98 -9.19 1.17
C MET A 1 2.62 -7.81 1.22
N ALA A 2 1.88 -6.72 1.48
CA ALA A 2 2.46 -5.37 1.45
C ALA A 2 3.35 -5.03 2.66
N GLN A 3 3.18 -5.67 3.81
CA GLN A 3 3.87 -5.24 5.04
C GLN A 3 5.40 -5.18 4.95
N PRO A 4 6.12 -6.11 4.27
CA PRO A 4 7.57 -6.00 4.17
C PRO A 4 8.05 -4.74 3.42
N LEU A 5 7.24 -4.20 2.49
CA LEU A 5 7.47 -2.88 1.90
C LEU A 5 7.35 -1.78 2.97
N LEU A 6 6.28 -1.81 3.77
CA LEU A 6 6.03 -0.80 4.81
C LEU A 6 7.15 -0.78 5.85
N ARG A 7 7.62 -1.96 6.25
CA ARG A 7 8.76 -2.13 7.17
C ARG A 7 10.03 -1.48 6.62
N ARG A 8 10.36 -1.74 5.37
CA ARG A 8 11.54 -1.13 4.71
C ARG A 8 11.45 0.37 4.63
N LEU A 9 10.27 0.90 4.30
CA LEU A 9 10.05 2.35 4.27
C LEU A 9 10.31 2.99 5.64
N ARG A 10 9.86 2.34 6.73
CA ARG A 10 10.14 2.75 8.12
C ARG A 10 11.61 2.56 8.51
N GLU A 11 12.28 1.51 8.04
CA GLU A 11 13.72 1.29 8.26
C GLU A 11 14.56 2.39 7.60
N HIS A 12 14.19 2.82 6.39
CA HIS A 12 14.85 3.94 5.70
C HIS A 12 14.53 5.30 6.31
N ASN A 13 13.30 5.48 6.82
CA ASN A 13 12.88 6.69 7.49
C ASN A 13 11.92 6.37 8.65
N PRO A 14 12.43 6.31 9.90
CA PRO A 14 11.61 5.98 11.07
C PRO A 14 10.45 6.95 11.30
N ALA A 15 10.60 8.22 10.89
CA ALA A 15 9.59 9.26 11.03
C ALA A 15 8.58 9.27 9.88
N LEU A 16 8.65 8.35 8.92
CA LEU A 16 7.75 8.31 7.78
C LEU A 16 6.32 7.95 8.22
N GLU A 17 5.36 8.82 7.91
CA GLU A 17 3.94 8.52 8.04
C GLU A 17 3.45 7.76 6.80
N ILE A 18 2.73 6.66 7.02
CA ILE A 18 2.27 5.79 5.94
C ILE A 18 0.78 5.53 6.09
N ASP A 19 0.02 6.02 5.12
CA ASP A 19 -1.41 5.76 5.02
C ASP A 19 -1.70 4.76 3.91
N ALA A 20 -2.70 3.90 4.13
CA ALA A 20 -3.12 2.88 3.18
C ALA A 20 -4.48 3.21 2.58
N PHE A 21 -4.56 3.27 1.25
CA PHE A 21 -5.83 3.31 0.53
C PHE A 21 -6.27 1.90 0.16
N ALA A 22 -7.26 1.34 0.87
CA ALA A 22 -7.63 -0.07 0.74
C ALA A 22 -9.14 -0.32 0.92
N PRO A 23 -9.70 -1.41 0.35
CA PRO A 23 -11.09 -1.79 0.59
C PRO A 23 -11.37 -2.02 2.09
N ALA A 24 -12.61 -1.77 2.52
CA ALA A 24 -13.01 -1.90 3.93
C ALA A 24 -12.73 -3.28 4.53
N TRP A 25 -12.86 -4.35 3.75
CA TRP A 25 -12.60 -5.71 4.22
C TRP A 25 -11.11 -6.00 4.49
N VAL A 26 -10.18 -5.19 3.94
CA VAL A 26 -8.74 -5.31 4.20
C VAL A 26 -8.32 -4.47 5.42
N ALA A 27 -9.07 -3.40 5.72
CA ALA A 27 -8.71 -2.43 6.76
C ALA A 27 -8.35 -3.06 8.11
N PRO A 28 -9.10 -4.05 8.64
CA PRO A 28 -8.77 -4.66 9.94
C PRO A 28 -7.39 -5.32 9.96
N VAL A 29 -6.88 -5.81 8.83
CA VAL A 29 -5.54 -6.42 8.77
C VAL A 29 -4.46 -5.34 8.71
N LEU A 30 -4.71 -4.23 8.00
CA LEU A 30 -3.77 -3.11 7.87
C LEU A 30 -3.64 -2.33 9.18
N GLU A 31 -4.75 -2.17 9.91
CA GLU A 31 -4.77 -1.53 11.23
C GLU A 31 -3.96 -2.29 12.28
N ARG A 32 -3.63 -3.57 12.03
CA ARG A 32 -2.74 -4.37 12.88
C ARG A 32 -1.27 -4.31 12.45
N MET A 33 -0.94 -3.53 11.41
CA MET A 33 0.44 -3.30 10.98
C MET A 33 0.95 -2.01 11.65
N PRO A 34 1.98 -2.07 12.51
CA PRO A 34 2.47 -0.90 13.24
C PRO A 34 3.03 0.19 12.33
N GLU A 35 3.33 -0.14 11.07
CA GLU A 35 3.85 0.80 10.10
C GLU A 35 2.76 1.76 9.56
N ILE A 36 1.48 1.35 9.60
CA ILE A 36 0.34 2.11 9.08
C ILE A 36 -0.14 3.12 10.12
N GLY A 37 -0.28 4.39 9.71
CA GLY A 37 -0.92 5.44 10.51
C GLY A 37 -2.44 5.40 10.36
N LYS A 38 -2.93 5.59 9.13
CA LYS A 38 -4.37 5.58 8.83
C LYS A 38 -4.70 4.70 7.62
N VAL A 39 -5.88 4.08 7.66
CA VAL A 39 -6.48 3.43 6.50
C VAL A 39 -7.57 4.32 5.92
N VAL A 40 -7.36 4.79 4.69
CA VAL A 40 -8.39 5.48 3.90
C VAL A 40 -9.19 4.43 3.12
N ILE A 41 -10.48 4.36 3.40
CA ILE A 41 -11.35 3.36 2.76
C ILE A 41 -11.49 3.66 1.27
N ASN A 42 -11.21 2.64 0.47
CA ASN A 42 -11.49 2.63 -0.96
C ASN A 42 -12.97 2.32 -1.20
N PRO A 43 -13.76 3.28 -1.71
CA PRO A 43 -15.20 3.09 -1.93
C PRO A 43 -15.52 2.38 -3.25
N PHE A 44 -14.52 2.07 -4.08
CA PHE A 44 -14.73 1.49 -5.40
C PHE A 44 -14.79 -0.03 -5.36
N ALA A 45 -15.80 -0.60 -6.05
CA ALA A 45 -15.86 -2.03 -6.26
C ALA A 45 -14.73 -2.50 -7.19
N HIS A 46 -14.46 -3.81 -7.19
CA HIS A 46 -13.53 -4.38 -8.16
C HIS A 46 -14.06 -4.13 -9.58
N GLY A 47 -13.17 -3.82 -10.54
CA GLY A 47 -13.59 -3.52 -11.92
C GLY A 47 -14.02 -2.06 -12.15
N GLU A 48 -14.70 -1.43 -11.20
CA GLU A 48 -15.40 -0.15 -11.37
C GLU A 48 -14.48 1.04 -11.67
N LEU A 49 -14.73 1.78 -12.77
CA LEU A 49 -13.91 2.93 -13.20
C LEU A 49 -14.31 4.27 -12.57
N ARG A 50 -15.61 4.58 -12.43
CA ARG A 50 -16.18 5.81 -11.82
C ARG A 50 -15.24 7.02 -11.78
N LEU A 51 -14.89 7.54 -12.96
CA LEU A 51 -13.81 8.51 -13.12
C LEU A 51 -14.04 9.81 -12.35
N LYS A 52 -15.26 10.36 -12.42
CA LYS A 52 -15.66 11.58 -11.70
C LYS A 52 -15.47 11.45 -10.19
N VAL A 53 -15.90 10.32 -9.62
CA VAL A 53 -15.79 10.06 -8.18
C VAL A 53 -14.34 9.86 -7.74
N ARG A 54 -13.52 9.19 -8.58
CA ARG A 54 -12.06 9.11 -8.35
C ARG A 54 -11.40 10.47 -8.38
N TRP A 55 -11.82 11.33 -9.30
CA TRP A 55 -11.31 12.70 -9.41
C TRP A 55 -11.69 13.52 -8.17
N GLU A 56 -12.96 13.51 -7.76
CA GLU A 56 -13.45 14.18 -6.55
C GLU A 56 -12.68 13.71 -5.32
N LEU A 57 -12.55 12.39 -5.13
CA LEU A 57 -11.79 11.81 -4.02
C LEU A 57 -10.31 12.22 -4.07
N GLY A 58 -9.70 12.19 -5.25
CA GLY A 58 -8.31 12.64 -5.43
C GLY A 58 -8.15 14.10 -5.03
N ARG A 59 -9.07 14.98 -5.45
CA ARG A 59 -9.06 16.40 -5.07
C ARG A 59 -9.24 16.60 -3.56
N CYS A 60 -10.02 15.75 -2.89
CA CYS A 60 -10.11 15.73 -1.43
C CYS A 60 -8.77 15.34 -0.79
N LEU A 61 -8.15 14.25 -1.24
CA LEU A 61 -6.86 13.76 -0.74
C LEU A 61 -5.69 14.72 -1.02
N LYS A 62 -5.81 15.61 -2.01
CA LYS A 62 -4.81 16.67 -2.23
C LYS A 62 -4.59 17.53 -0.98
N LYS A 63 -5.62 17.70 -0.14
CA LYS A 63 -5.55 18.49 1.10
C LYS A 63 -4.67 17.84 2.17
N ASP A 64 -4.51 16.51 2.11
CA ASP A 64 -3.66 15.77 3.04
C ASP A 64 -2.16 15.94 2.74
N GLY A 65 -1.81 16.48 1.57
CA GLY A 65 -0.43 16.90 1.29
C GLY A 65 0.57 15.75 1.08
N TYR A 66 0.13 14.56 0.68
CA TYR A 66 1.03 13.43 0.43
C TYR A 66 2.14 13.79 -0.57
N SER A 67 3.38 13.57 -0.17
CA SER A 67 4.56 13.77 -1.01
C SER A 67 4.82 12.58 -1.94
N HIS A 68 4.42 11.38 -1.55
CA HIS A 68 4.74 10.13 -2.23
C HIS A 68 3.53 9.21 -2.30
N ALA A 69 3.38 8.49 -3.42
CA ALA A 69 2.41 7.42 -3.58
C ALA A 69 3.07 6.17 -4.16
N LEU A 70 2.88 5.03 -3.49
CA LEU A 70 3.28 3.72 -3.97
C LEU A 70 2.06 2.95 -4.47
N VAL A 71 1.97 2.74 -5.78
CA VAL A 71 0.83 2.08 -6.44
C VAL A 71 1.12 0.60 -6.63
N LEU A 72 0.59 -0.23 -5.72
CA LEU A 72 0.84 -1.68 -5.70
C LEU A 72 0.04 -2.47 -6.75
N PRO A 73 -1.26 -2.23 -6.98
CA PRO A 73 -2.01 -2.94 -8.01
C PRO A 73 -1.51 -2.56 -9.41
N ASN A 74 -1.58 -3.49 -10.38
CA ASN A 74 -1.05 -3.24 -11.73
C ASN A 74 -1.99 -2.53 -12.71
N SER A 75 -3.27 -2.41 -12.36
CA SER A 75 -4.28 -1.81 -13.23
C SER A 75 -4.07 -0.30 -13.43
N LEU A 76 -4.37 0.21 -14.62
CA LEU A 76 -4.29 1.64 -14.95
C LEU A 76 -5.08 2.51 -13.95
N LYS A 77 -6.30 2.09 -13.62
CA LYS A 77 -7.21 2.80 -12.71
C LYS A 77 -6.69 2.98 -11.29
N ALA A 78 -5.72 2.16 -10.86
CA ALA A 78 -5.12 2.30 -9.54
C ALA A 78 -4.18 3.52 -9.46
N ALA A 79 -3.61 3.95 -10.58
CA ALA A 79 -2.74 5.13 -10.65
C ALA A 79 -3.50 6.45 -10.84
N LEU A 80 -4.80 6.40 -11.17
CA LEU A 80 -5.62 7.60 -11.36
C LEU A 80 -5.80 8.40 -10.08
N LEU A 81 -6.01 7.74 -8.94
CA LEU A 81 -6.26 8.44 -7.68
C LEU A 81 -5.04 9.26 -7.23
N PRO A 82 -3.81 8.71 -7.16
CA PRO A 82 -2.61 9.50 -6.88
C PRO A 82 -2.38 10.65 -7.88
N PHE A 83 -2.66 10.42 -9.16
CA PHE A 83 -2.58 11.46 -10.19
C PHE A 83 -3.59 12.59 -9.94
N PHE A 84 -4.85 12.25 -9.63
CA PHE A 84 -5.88 13.22 -9.26
C PHE A 84 -5.67 13.83 -7.88
N ALA A 85 -4.86 13.26 -7.00
CA ALA A 85 -4.42 13.93 -5.78
C ALA A 85 -3.26 14.92 -6.04
N GLY A 86 -2.63 14.87 -7.22
CA GLY A 86 -1.50 15.74 -7.54
C GLY A 86 -0.25 15.41 -6.74
N ILE A 87 -0.12 14.16 -6.29
CA ILE A 87 1.03 13.70 -5.50
C ILE A 87 2.29 13.78 -6.35
N PRO A 88 3.37 14.45 -5.92
CA PRO A 88 4.50 14.78 -6.77
C PRO A 88 5.32 13.56 -7.17
N LEU A 89 5.55 12.57 -6.29
CA LEU A 89 6.21 11.31 -6.66
C LEU A 89 5.24 10.13 -6.64
N ARG A 90 5.04 9.48 -7.79
CA ARG A 90 4.09 8.37 -7.99
C ARG A 90 4.84 7.18 -8.55
N THR A 91 5.19 6.26 -7.65
CA THR A 91 6.01 5.09 -7.92
C THR A 91 5.16 3.83 -8.03
N GLY A 92 5.52 2.95 -8.95
CA GLY A 92 4.89 1.64 -9.10
C GLY A 92 5.44 0.92 -10.32
N PHE A 93 5.10 -0.35 -10.51
CA PHE A 93 5.47 -1.04 -11.75
C PHE A 93 4.71 -0.45 -12.96
N VAL A 94 5.17 -0.67 -14.19
CA VAL A 94 4.46 -0.13 -15.37
C VAL A 94 3.05 -0.71 -15.52
N GLY A 95 2.87 -2.02 -15.31
CA GLY A 95 1.56 -2.67 -15.44
C GLY A 95 0.90 -2.41 -16.81
N GLU A 96 -0.35 -1.94 -16.80
CA GLU A 96 -1.14 -1.57 -17.99
C GLU A 96 -0.74 -0.21 -18.58
N PHE A 97 0.52 -0.05 -19.04
CA PHE A 97 1.01 1.17 -19.70
C PHE A 97 0.77 2.48 -18.92
N ARG A 98 1.01 2.48 -17.61
CA ARG A 98 0.73 3.61 -16.69
C ARG A 98 1.66 4.82 -16.83
N TYR A 99 2.29 5.01 -17.99
CA TYR A 99 3.18 6.14 -18.24
C TYR A 99 2.43 7.47 -18.09
N GLY A 100 3.07 8.46 -17.45
CA GLY A 100 2.47 9.75 -17.10
C GLY A 100 1.68 9.72 -15.79
N LEU A 101 0.79 8.73 -15.62
CA LEU A 101 0.09 8.52 -14.34
C LEU A 101 1.07 8.16 -13.23
N LEU A 102 2.06 7.32 -13.54
CA LEU A 102 3.26 7.15 -12.73
C LEU A 102 4.39 7.94 -13.37
N ASN A 103 5.06 8.78 -12.59
CA ASN A 103 6.29 9.47 -13.01
C ASN A 103 7.55 8.78 -12.51
N ASP A 104 7.41 7.79 -11.63
CA ASP A 104 8.46 6.85 -11.26
C ASP A 104 8.03 5.41 -11.62
N ALA A 105 7.92 5.15 -12.92
CA ALA A 105 7.41 3.90 -13.46
C ALA A 105 8.52 2.83 -13.56
N ARG A 106 8.45 1.81 -12.70
CA ARG A 106 9.41 0.70 -12.60
C ARG A 106 9.10 -0.40 -13.62
N ARG A 107 10.11 -0.90 -14.32
CA ARG A 107 9.98 -2.14 -15.11
C ARG A 107 10.15 -3.34 -14.19
N LEU A 108 9.25 -4.31 -14.29
CA LEU A 108 9.32 -5.53 -13.49
C LEU A 108 10.26 -6.54 -14.16
N ASP A 109 11.38 -6.84 -13.52
CA ASP A 109 12.15 -8.05 -13.81
C ASP A 109 11.54 -9.24 -13.07
N LYS A 110 10.87 -10.13 -13.81
CA LYS A 110 10.20 -11.30 -13.24
C LYS A 110 11.18 -12.39 -12.79
N LEU A 111 12.37 -12.44 -13.37
CA LEU A 111 13.40 -13.42 -13.02
C LEU A 111 14.12 -12.99 -11.74
N GLY A 112 14.43 -11.69 -11.62
CA GLY A 112 15.02 -11.11 -10.42
C GLY A 112 14.06 -10.96 -9.24
N LEU A 113 12.75 -10.84 -9.49
CA LEU A 113 11.68 -10.68 -8.48
C LEU A 113 10.54 -11.69 -8.69
N PRO A 114 10.80 -13.00 -8.50
CA PRO A 114 9.81 -14.03 -8.73
C PRO A 114 8.60 -13.90 -7.79
N LEU A 115 8.81 -13.51 -6.53
CA LEU A 115 7.74 -13.46 -5.52
C LEU A 115 7.04 -12.09 -5.47
N MET A 116 5.72 -12.08 -5.26
CA MET A 116 4.95 -10.84 -5.12
C MET A 116 5.44 -9.97 -3.95
N VAL A 117 5.86 -10.59 -2.85
CA VAL A 117 6.40 -9.89 -1.68
C VAL A 117 7.71 -9.16 -2.01
N GLU A 118 8.57 -9.78 -2.83
CA GLU A 118 9.81 -9.16 -3.32
C GLU A 118 9.51 -7.99 -4.25
N ARG A 119 8.51 -8.13 -5.12
CA ARG A 119 8.08 -7.04 -6.01
C ARG A 119 7.66 -5.81 -5.22
N PHE A 120 6.84 -5.99 -4.17
CA PHE A 120 6.45 -4.87 -3.32
C PHE A 120 7.63 -4.31 -2.53
N ALA A 121 8.46 -5.16 -1.93
CA ALA A 121 9.65 -4.72 -1.19
C ALA A 121 10.62 -3.91 -2.07
N ALA A 122 10.79 -4.29 -3.34
CA ALA A 122 11.64 -3.57 -4.28
C ALA A 122 11.17 -2.13 -4.58
N LEU A 123 9.90 -1.79 -4.31
CA LEU A 123 9.40 -0.42 -4.47
C LEU A 123 9.87 0.52 -3.34
N ALA A 124 10.37 -0.01 -2.21
CA ALA A 124 11.05 0.78 -1.18
C ALA A 124 12.47 1.19 -1.60
N GLU A 125 13.05 0.47 -2.56
CA GLU A 125 14.44 0.65 -2.99
C GLU A 125 14.55 1.67 -4.13
N ARG A 126 15.78 2.16 -4.35
CA ARG A 126 16.09 3.03 -5.50
C ARG A 126 15.86 2.30 -6.84
N PRO A 127 15.56 3.03 -7.94
CA PRO A 127 15.48 2.44 -9.27
C PRO A 127 16.71 1.58 -9.59
N GLY A 128 16.48 0.32 -9.97
CA GLY A 128 17.54 -0.60 -10.39
C GLY A 128 18.42 -1.14 -9.26
N ALA A 129 18.15 -0.78 -8.01
CA ALA A 129 18.85 -1.37 -6.87
C ALA A 129 18.52 -2.87 -6.75
N VAL A 130 19.50 -3.64 -6.33
CA VAL A 130 19.30 -5.05 -5.97
C VAL A 130 18.52 -5.11 -4.67
N LEU A 131 17.42 -5.85 -4.65
CA LEU A 131 16.62 -6.06 -3.45
C LEU A 131 17.45 -6.78 -2.38
N PRO A 132 17.70 -6.16 -1.21
CA PRO A 132 18.35 -6.84 -0.09
C PRO A 132 17.50 -8.02 0.38
N ARG A 133 18.10 -9.21 0.55
CA ARG A 133 17.43 -10.43 1.02
C ARG A 133 18.03 -10.90 2.36
N PRO A 134 17.23 -11.58 3.22
CA PRO A 134 15.83 -11.96 3.01
C PRO A 134 14.85 -10.80 3.16
N VAL A 135 13.65 -10.95 2.57
CA VAL A 135 12.53 -10.03 2.83
C VAL A 135 11.87 -10.45 4.15
N PRO A 136 11.64 -9.52 5.10
CA PRO A 136 11.12 -9.90 6.42
C PRO A 136 9.73 -10.52 6.31
N HIS A 137 9.43 -11.45 7.21
CA HIS A 137 8.09 -12.02 7.32
C HIS A 137 7.09 -10.96 7.84
N PRO A 138 5.83 -10.99 7.35
CA PRO A 138 4.76 -10.18 7.93
C PRO A 138 4.55 -10.52 9.41
N SER A 139 4.27 -9.51 10.22
CA SER A 139 3.99 -9.64 11.65
C SER A 139 2.85 -8.69 12.00
N LEU A 140 1.75 -9.22 12.53
CA LEU A 140 0.59 -8.42 12.93
C LEU A 140 0.58 -8.27 14.45
N VAL A 141 0.20 -7.08 14.91
CA VAL A 141 0.02 -6.81 16.33
C VAL A 141 -1.37 -7.30 16.76
N VAL A 142 -1.39 -8.09 17.83
CA VAL A 142 -2.63 -8.57 18.45
C VAL A 142 -2.82 -7.84 19.76
N ASP A 143 -3.91 -7.09 19.87
CA ASP A 143 -4.31 -6.48 21.13
C ASP A 143 -4.82 -7.58 22.09
N ALA A 144 -4.21 -7.65 23.27
CA ALA A 144 -4.50 -8.68 24.26
C ALA A 144 -5.93 -8.55 24.84
N ALA A 145 -6.43 -7.33 25.02
CA ALA A 145 -7.77 -7.09 25.54
C ALA A 145 -8.84 -7.48 24.49
N GLN A 146 -8.63 -7.13 23.23
CA GLN A 146 -9.52 -7.56 22.14
C GLN A 146 -9.48 -9.07 21.94
N ARG A 147 -8.30 -9.71 22.07
CA ARG A 147 -8.18 -11.18 22.06
C ARG A 147 -9.03 -11.78 23.18
N GLN A 148 -8.88 -11.30 24.41
CA GLN A 148 -9.64 -11.83 25.56
C GLN A 148 -11.15 -11.65 25.36
N ALA A 149 -11.61 -10.45 24.99
CA ALA A 149 -13.02 -10.20 24.71
C ALA A 149 -13.59 -11.11 23.61
N THR A 150 -12.77 -11.45 22.61
CA THR A 150 -13.16 -12.38 21.54
C THR A 150 -13.25 -13.82 22.04
N LEU A 151 -12.29 -14.26 22.86
CA LEU A 151 -12.30 -15.59 23.48
C LEU A 151 -13.54 -15.76 24.36
N ASP A 152 -13.83 -14.77 25.22
CA ASP A 152 -14.99 -14.78 26.11
C ASP A 152 -16.30 -14.85 25.31
N LYS A 153 -16.42 -14.04 24.25
CA LYS A 153 -17.61 -14.02 23.38
C LYS A 153 -17.85 -15.36 22.67
N LEU A 154 -16.78 -16.07 22.33
CA LEU A 154 -16.84 -17.34 21.61
C LEU A 154 -16.82 -18.57 22.54
N GLY A 155 -16.68 -18.38 23.85
CA GLY A 155 -16.58 -19.47 24.82
C GLY A 155 -15.32 -20.32 24.65
N LEU A 156 -14.21 -19.73 24.21
CA LEU A 156 -12.94 -20.42 23.96
C LEU A 156 -11.96 -20.20 25.11
N ALA A 157 -11.23 -21.25 25.50
CA ALA A 157 -10.10 -21.15 26.42
C ALA A 157 -8.88 -20.50 25.72
N PRO A 158 -8.03 -19.75 26.46
CA PRO A 158 -6.95 -18.94 25.89
C PRO A 158 -5.77 -19.71 25.29
#